data_AF-A0A4R9BFA6-F1
#
_entry.id   AF-A0A4R9BFA6-F1
#
_cell.length_a   1.000
_cell.length_b   1.000
_cell.length_c   1.000
_cell.angle_alpha   90.00
_cell.angle_beta   90.00
_cell.angle_gamma   90.00
#
_symmetry.space_group_name_H-M   'P 1'
#
loop_
_entity.id
_entity.type
_entity.pdbx_description
1 polymer ?
#
loop_
_entity_poly.entity_id
_entity_poly.type
_entity_poly.pdbx_seq_one_letter_code
_entity_poly.pdbx_strand_id
1 'polypeptide(L)'
;MAATLAHDDELIEQVGELLLGYLAQEGGGVSIKEIPKGPVSQAVIESVAPIPRKVALLVADALVVLRAALEHTLFAEAEFLNGGPLDEKPAKTIEMPARLTHEEFADWVAKRPRLAPESMKSGSELLRRVGGLQPFHRNVRPEPAPIGAADVPDEPREAPDARDHGGAASTTVAFILGSSAWFFAFGMGPC
;
A
#
# COMPACT_ATOMS: atom_id res chain seq x y z
N MET A 1 -15.57 -8.18 14.04
CA MET A 1 -14.64 -7.09 13.65
C MET A 1 -13.54 -6.86 14.69
N ALA A 2 -13.84 -6.78 16.00
CA ALA A 2 -12.81 -6.56 17.03
C ALA A 2 -11.64 -7.57 16.97
N ALA A 3 -11.92 -8.86 16.80
CA ALA A 3 -10.88 -9.89 16.68
C ALA A 3 -10.02 -9.73 15.41
N THR A 4 -10.60 -9.29 14.29
CA THR A 4 -9.87 -9.06 13.03
C THR A 4 -8.88 -7.90 13.17
N LEU A 5 -9.31 -6.81 13.82
CA LEU A 5 -8.44 -5.66 14.08
C LEU A 5 -7.34 -5.99 15.09
N ALA A 6 -7.67 -6.74 16.15
CA ALA A 6 -6.67 -7.19 17.11
C ALA A 6 -5.59 -8.07 16.46
N HIS A 7 -5.98 -8.91 15.50
CA HIS A 7 -5.01 -9.71 14.75
C HIS A 7 -4.14 -8.86 13.81
N ASP A 8 -4.70 -7.83 13.18
CA ASP A 8 -3.90 -6.88 12.40
C ASP A 8 -2.89 -6.13 13.26
N ASP A 9 -3.30 -5.67 14.45
CA ASP A 9 -2.41 -5.01 15.41
C ASP A 9 -1.25 -5.93 15.83
N GLU A 10 -1.51 -7.22 16.05
CA GLU A 10 -0.49 -8.23 16.35
C GLU A 10 0.50 -8.40 15.18
N LEU A 11 0.03 -8.41 13.94
CA LEU A 11 0.91 -8.48 12.77
C LEU A 11 1.79 -7.23 12.62
N ILE A 12 1.22 -6.05 12.90
CA ILE A 12 1.96 -4.77 12.90
C ILE A 12 3.03 -4.77 14.00
N GLU A 13 2.71 -5.27 15.20
CA GLU A 13 3.67 -5.40 16.30
C GLU A 13 4.85 -6.30 15.89
N GLN A 14 4.58 -7.48 15.32
CA GLN A 14 5.62 -8.40 14.84
C GLN A 14 6.51 -7.78 13.75
N VAL A 15 5.94 -6.99 12.85
CA VAL A 15 6.72 -6.23 11.85
C VAL A 15 7.63 -5.22 12.54
N GLY A 16 7.10 -4.48 13.52
CA GLY A 16 7.85 -3.51 14.31
C GLY A 16 9.04 -4.12 15.05
N GLU A 17 8.82 -5.24 15.74
CA GLU A 17 9.88 -5.96 16.45
C GLU A 17 10.99 -6.44 15.51
N LEU A 18 10.64 -6.99 14.35
CA LEU A 18 11.61 -7.44 13.36
C LEU A 18 12.42 -6.29 12.76
N LEU A 19 11.76 -5.18 12.45
CA LEU A 19 12.43 -3.99 11.93
C LEU A 19 13.35 -3.36 12.98
N LEU A 20 12.90 -3.27 14.23
CA LEU A 20 13.73 -2.77 15.32
C LEU A 20 14.96 -3.66 15.53
N GLY A 21 14.78 -4.99 15.54
CA GLY A 21 15.88 -5.95 15.64
C GLY A 21 16.85 -5.85 14.47
N TYR A 22 16.34 -5.61 13.25
CA TYR A 22 17.16 -5.39 12.06
C TYR A 22 17.95 -4.07 12.12
N LEU A 23 17.33 -2.98 12.58
CA LEU A 23 17.98 -1.67 12.72
C LEU A 23 19.01 -1.62 13.86
N ALA A 24 18.83 -2.45 14.90
CA ALA A 24 19.73 -2.53 16.05
C ALA A 24 20.99 -3.37 15.79
N GLN A 25 21.16 -3.99 14.62
CA GLN A 25 22.35 -4.79 14.29
C GLN A 25 23.61 -3.92 14.21
N GLU A 26 24.74 -4.42 14.68
CA GLU A 26 26.03 -3.75 14.52
C GLU A 26 26.35 -3.57 13.02
N GLY A 27 26.69 -2.34 12.62
CA GLY A 27 26.84 -1.95 11.21
C GLY A 27 25.56 -1.41 10.56
N GLY A 28 24.41 -1.52 11.23
CA GLY A 28 23.12 -0.98 10.83
C GLY A 28 22.53 -1.57 9.54
N GLY A 29 21.29 -1.20 9.24
CA GLY A 29 20.69 -1.49 7.92
C GLY A 29 21.37 -0.74 6.77
N VAL A 30 22.06 0.36 7.08
CA VAL A 30 22.81 1.21 6.14
C VAL A 30 24.12 1.61 6.79
N SER A 31 25.26 1.24 6.18
CA SER A 31 26.57 1.76 6.55
C SER A 31 26.81 3.06 5.79
N ILE A 32 27.20 4.11 6.52
CA ILE A 32 27.56 5.41 5.95
C ILE A 32 29.03 5.66 6.22
N LYS A 33 29.75 6.00 5.16
CA LYS A 33 31.16 6.38 5.23
C LYS A 33 31.31 7.82 4.79
N GLU A 34 31.97 8.61 5.62
CA GLU A 34 32.38 9.96 5.25
C GLU A 34 33.64 9.92 4.37
N ILE A 35 33.57 10.60 3.23
CA ILE A 35 34.68 10.78 2.32
C ILE A 35 35.02 12.28 2.29
N PRO A 36 36.18 12.71 2.80
CA PRO A 36 36.58 14.11 2.73
C PRO A 36 36.83 14.49 1.26
N LYS A 37 36.18 15.57 0.81
CA LYS A 37 36.31 16.14 -0.54
C LYS A 37 36.66 17.63 -0.43
N GLY A 38 37.94 17.91 -0.17
CA GLY A 38 38.43 19.27 0.05
C GLY A 38 37.92 19.84 1.38
N PRO A 39 37.25 21.02 1.40
CA PRO A 39 36.75 21.61 2.65
C PRO A 39 35.43 21.01 3.14
N VAL A 40 34.83 20.09 2.38
CA VAL A 40 33.54 19.46 2.73
C VAL A 40 33.71 17.95 2.96
N SER A 41 32.89 17.39 3.85
CA SER A 41 32.75 15.95 4.03
C SER A 41 31.51 15.47 3.28
N GLN A 42 31.65 14.41 2.48
CA GLN A 42 30.55 13.79 1.77
C GLN A 42 30.20 12.45 2.43
N ALA A 43 28.97 12.31 2.94
CA ALA A 43 28.46 11.04 3.42
C ALA A 43 28.04 10.16 2.22
N VAL A 44 28.66 9.00 2.07
CA VAL A 44 28.35 8.01 1.03
C VAL A 44 27.82 6.75 1.69
N ILE A 45 26.75 6.19 1.14
CA ILE A 45 26.25 4.87 1.54
C ILE A 45 27.29 3.83 1.10
N GLU A 46 27.94 3.20 2.06
CA GLU A 46 28.97 2.18 1.83
C GLU A 46 28.32 0.81 1.59
N SER A 47 27.27 0.49 2.34
CA SER A 47 26.53 -0.76 2.20
C SER A 47 25.10 -0.62 2.69
N VAL A 48 24.23 -1.51 2.19
CA VAL A 48 22.85 -1.66 2.65
C VAL A 48 22.63 -3.14 2.94
N ALA A 49 22.24 -3.47 4.17
CA ALA A 49 21.91 -4.84 4.54
C ALA A 49 20.59 -5.25 3.88
N PRO A 50 20.42 -6.50 3.43
CA PRO A 50 19.15 -6.94 2.85
C PRO A 50 18.03 -6.94 3.89
N ILE A 51 16.84 -6.45 3.50
CA ILE A 51 15.66 -6.47 4.37
C ILE A 51 15.25 -7.93 4.64
N PRO A 52 14.95 -8.32 5.89
CA PRO A 52 14.50 -9.67 6.19
C PRO A 52 13.23 -10.03 5.43
N ARG A 53 13.25 -11.14 4.68
CA ARG A 53 12.09 -11.63 3.89
C ARG A 53 10.81 -11.75 4.72
N LYS A 54 10.93 -12.09 6.01
CA LYS A 54 9.81 -12.21 6.95
C LYS A 54 9.01 -10.92 7.08
N VAL A 55 9.65 -9.75 6.99
CA VAL A 55 8.98 -8.44 7.03
C VAL A 55 7.98 -8.31 5.88
N ALA A 56 8.41 -8.59 4.65
CA ALA A 56 7.54 -8.49 3.48
C ALA A 56 6.34 -9.45 3.56
N LEU A 57 6.53 -10.64 4.13
CA LEU A 57 5.46 -11.62 4.32
C LEU A 57 4.43 -11.15 5.37
N LEU A 58 4.89 -10.65 6.51
CA LEU A 58 3.99 -10.15 7.56
C LEU A 58 3.23 -8.90 7.12
N VAL A 59 3.88 -7.99 6.40
CA VAL A 59 3.20 -6.82 5.82
C VAL A 59 2.13 -7.25 4.83
N ALA A 60 2.41 -8.23 3.97
CA ALA A 60 1.42 -8.75 3.05
C ALA A 60 0.21 -9.35 3.80
N ASP A 61 0.46 -10.08 4.89
CA ASP A 61 -0.60 -10.66 5.73
C ASP A 61 -1.46 -9.58 6.40
N ALA A 62 -0.83 -8.57 7.02
CA ALA A 62 -1.52 -7.44 7.62
C ALA A 62 -2.43 -6.71 6.60
N LEU A 63 -1.91 -6.45 5.39
CA LEU A 63 -2.71 -5.83 4.33
C LEU A 63 -3.93 -6.67 3.90
N VAL A 64 -3.83 -8.00 3.94
CA VAL A 64 -4.96 -8.89 3.67
C VAL A 64 -6.00 -8.81 4.80
N VAL A 65 -5.56 -8.82 6.06
CA VAL A 65 -6.44 -8.69 7.23
C VAL A 65 -7.15 -7.34 7.25
N LEU A 66 -6.43 -6.24 6.99
CA LEU A 66 -6.99 -4.89 6.86
C LEU A 66 -8.03 -4.80 5.76
N ARG A 67 -7.75 -5.40 4.59
CA ARG A 67 -8.71 -5.44 3.49
C ARG A 67 -10.00 -6.14 3.93
N ALA A 68 -9.89 -7.30 4.58
CA ALA A 68 -11.05 -8.03 5.08
C ALA A 68 -11.84 -7.22 6.12
N ALA A 69 -11.16 -6.49 7.01
CA ALA A 69 -11.79 -5.59 7.96
C ALA A 69 -12.56 -4.44 7.28
N LEU A 70 -11.98 -3.84 6.24
CA LEU A 70 -12.64 -2.81 5.43
C LEU A 70 -13.86 -3.37 4.70
N GLU A 71 -13.77 -4.55 4.10
CA GLU A 71 -14.89 -5.19 3.40
C GLU A 71 -16.05 -5.54 4.36
N HIS A 72 -15.75 -6.01 5.58
CA HIS A 72 -16.77 -6.20 6.62
C HIS A 72 -17.41 -4.87 7.06
N THR A 73 -16.61 -3.81 7.16
CA THR A 73 -17.14 -2.47 7.50
C THR A 73 -18.07 -1.96 6.40
N LEU A 74 -17.68 -2.12 5.13
CA LEU A 74 -18.52 -1.79 3.98
C LEU A 74 -19.81 -2.61 3.95
N PHE A 75 -19.74 -3.89 4.31
CA PHE A 75 -20.91 -4.76 4.40
C PHE A 75 -21.90 -4.25 5.45
N ALA A 76 -21.44 -3.97 6.67
CA ALA A 76 -22.28 -3.46 7.74
C ALA A 76 -22.89 -2.08 7.42
N GLU A 77 -22.11 -1.18 6.80
CA GLU A 77 -22.60 0.13 6.36
C GLU A 77 -23.64 -0.01 5.24
N ALA A 78 -23.47 -0.97 4.32
CA ALA A 78 -24.44 -1.23 3.27
C ALA A 78 -25.77 -1.75 3.86
N GLU A 79 -25.74 -2.67 4.82
CA GLU A 79 -26.94 -3.12 5.54
C GLU A 79 -27.66 -1.96 6.24
N PHE A 80 -26.89 -1.11 6.93
CA PHE A 80 -27.43 0.07 7.61
C PHE A 80 -28.14 1.01 6.63
N LEU A 81 -27.49 1.36 5.51
CA LEU A 81 -28.04 2.26 4.50
C LEU A 81 -29.22 1.64 3.72
N ASN A 82 -29.26 0.32 3.59
CA ASN A 82 -30.36 -0.40 2.94
C ASN A 82 -31.53 -0.71 3.88
N GLY A 83 -31.42 -0.38 5.18
CA GLY A 83 -32.49 -0.51 6.16
C GLY A 83 -32.73 -1.94 6.66
N GLY A 84 -31.74 -2.83 6.51
CA GLY A 84 -31.85 -4.20 6.96
C GLY A 84 -30.77 -5.13 6.40
N PRO A 85 -30.81 -6.42 6.80
CA PRO A 85 -29.85 -7.41 6.34
C PRO A 85 -29.86 -7.56 4.81
N LEU A 86 -28.68 -7.75 4.22
CA LEU A 86 -28.55 -7.98 2.79
C LEU A 86 -28.76 -9.45 2.43
N ASP A 87 -29.45 -9.70 1.32
CA ASP A 87 -29.50 -11.04 0.72
C ASP A 87 -28.10 -11.52 0.31
N GLU A 88 -27.91 -12.84 0.30
CA GLU A 88 -26.61 -13.48 0.02
C GLU A 88 -26.00 -13.05 -1.33
N LYS A 89 -26.83 -12.79 -2.35
CA LYS A 89 -26.36 -12.38 -3.68
C LYS A 89 -25.77 -10.96 -3.66
N PRO A 90 -26.50 -9.91 -3.23
CA PRO A 90 -25.92 -8.57 -3.02
C PRO A 90 -24.73 -8.57 -2.07
N ALA A 91 -24.78 -9.33 -0.98
CA ALA A 91 -23.70 -9.46 0.00
C ALA A 91 -22.36 -9.83 -0.65
N LYS A 92 -22.36 -10.84 -1.53
CA LYS A 92 -21.17 -11.32 -2.26
C LYS A 92 -20.59 -10.31 -3.26
N THR A 93 -21.31 -9.23 -3.57
CA THR A 93 -20.83 -8.18 -4.48
C THR A 93 -20.11 -7.03 -3.76
N ILE A 94 -20.06 -7.05 -2.42
CA ILE A 94 -19.37 -6.04 -1.64
C ILE A 94 -17.89 -6.39 -1.59
N GLU A 95 -17.07 -5.54 -2.19
CA GLU A 95 -15.61 -5.65 -2.21
C GLU A 95 -14.99 -4.25 -2.12
N MET A 96 -13.78 -4.15 -1.57
CA MET A 96 -13.02 -2.91 -1.55
C MET A 96 -12.04 -2.90 -2.73
N PRO A 97 -12.25 -2.06 -3.77
CA PRO A 97 -11.29 -1.94 -4.85
C PRO A 97 -10.04 -1.19 -4.39
N ALA A 98 -8.91 -1.45 -5.08
CA ALA A 98 -7.65 -0.74 -4.91
C ALA A 98 -7.13 -0.32 -6.30
N ARG A 99 -7.83 0.61 -6.95
CA ARG A 99 -7.49 1.07 -8.31
C ARG A 99 -6.42 2.16 -8.30
N LEU A 100 -5.57 2.16 -9.32
CA LEU A 100 -4.45 3.08 -9.44
C LEU A 100 -4.77 4.29 -10.32
N THR A 101 -5.89 4.26 -11.05
CA THR A 101 -6.39 5.40 -11.81
C THR A 101 -7.89 5.60 -11.66
N HIS A 102 -8.36 6.81 -12.01
CA HIS A 102 -9.78 7.14 -12.03
C HIS A 102 -10.54 6.32 -13.07
N GLU A 103 -9.93 6.07 -14.24
CA GLU A 103 -10.53 5.28 -15.32
C GLU A 103 -10.75 3.83 -14.89
N GLU A 104 -9.76 3.21 -14.26
CA GLU A 104 -9.87 1.85 -13.73
C GLU A 104 -10.99 1.72 -12.68
N PHE A 105 -11.18 2.76 -11.87
CA PHE A 105 -12.27 2.81 -10.89
C PHE A 105 -13.63 3.01 -11.55
N ALA A 106 -13.73 3.92 -12.52
CA ALA A 106 -14.96 4.11 -13.29
C ALA A 106 -15.38 2.82 -14.02
N ASP A 107 -14.42 2.12 -14.63
CA ASP A 107 -14.62 0.82 -15.27
C ASP A 107 -15.10 -0.23 -14.27
N TRP A 108 -14.50 -0.27 -13.09
CA TRP A 108 -14.91 -1.17 -12.02
C TRP A 108 -16.35 -0.90 -11.57
N VAL A 109 -16.71 0.38 -11.36
CA VAL A 109 -18.08 0.79 -11.04
C VAL A 109 -19.06 0.37 -12.14
N ALA A 110 -18.72 0.60 -13.40
CA ALA A 110 -19.56 0.28 -14.55
C ALA A 110 -19.79 -1.23 -14.72
N LYS A 111 -18.80 -2.05 -14.36
CA LYS A 111 -18.86 -3.52 -14.45
C LYS A 111 -19.55 -4.19 -13.26
N ARG A 112 -19.99 -3.43 -12.24
CA ARG A 112 -20.63 -4.03 -11.06
C ARG A 112 -21.92 -4.76 -11.44
N PRO A 113 -22.22 -5.90 -10.79
CA PRO A 113 -23.45 -6.64 -11.03
C PRO A 113 -24.68 -5.76 -10.79
N ARG A 114 -25.73 -5.96 -11.60
CA ARG A 114 -27.05 -5.36 -11.36
C ARG A 114 -27.63 -5.67 -9.98
N LEU A 115 -27.12 -6.73 -9.34
CA LEU A 115 -27.50 -7.19 -8.01
C LEU A 115 -26.75 -6.49 -6.87
N ALA A 116 -25.88 -5.52 -7.15
CA ALA A 116 -25.24 -4.74 -6.09
C ALA A 116 -26.28 -3.99 -5.25
N PRO A 117 -26.07 -3.87 -3.92
CA PRO A 117 -26.95 -3.08 -3.06
C PRO A 117 -27.13 -1.65 -3.57
N GLU A 118 -28.29 -1.04 -3.33
CA GLU A 118 -28.58 0.33 -3.78
C GLU A 118 -27.56 1.35 -3.25
N SER A 119 -27.12 1.17 -2.00
CA SER A 119 -26.06 1.96 -1.36
C SER A 119 -24.71 1.86 -2.07
N MET A 120 -24.56 0.90 -2.98
CA MET A 120 -23.32 0.56 -3.65
C MET A 120 -23.39 0.80 -5.17
N LYS A 121 -24.50 1.35 -5.67
CA LYS A 121 -24.67 1.73 -7.09
C LYS A 121 -24.01 3.05 -7.42
N SER A 122 -23.82 3.31 -8.72
CA SER A 122 -23.31 4.59 -9.22
C SER A 122 -24.13 5.76 -8.68
N GLY A 123 -23.44 6.80 -8.21
CA GLY A 123 -24.06 8.00 -7.61
C GLY A 123 -24.40 7.88 -6.12
N SER A 124 -24.25 6.70 -5.50
CA SER A 124 -24.48 6.53 -4.07
C SER A 124 -23.37 7.16 -3.22
N GLU A 125 -23.74 7.58 -2.00
CA GLU A 125 -22.82 8.21 -1.06
C GLU A 125 -21.74 7.25 -0.54
N LEU A 126 -22.08 5.98 -0.30
CA LEU A 126 -21.10 4.97 0.12
C LEU A 126 -20.10 4.69 -1.01
N LEU A 127 -20.55 4.56 -2.26
CA LEU A 127 -19.63 4.39 -3.39
C LEU A 127 -18.72 5.62 -3.59
N ARG A 128 -19.23 6.83 -3.37
CA ARG A 128 -18.43 8.07 -3.37
C ARG A 128 -17.32 8.02 -2.32
N ARG A 129 -17.63 7.57 -1.10
CA ARG A 129 -16.64 7.38 -0.01
C ARG A 129 -15.61 6.30 -0.37
N VAL A 130 -16.03 5.17 -0.94
CA VAL A 130 -15.11 4.13 -1.46
C VAL A 130 -14.16 4.70 -2.51
N GLY A 131 -14.67 5.55 -3.41
CA GLY A 131 -13.86 6.30 -4.37
C GLY A 131 -12.80 7.16 -3.69
N GLY A 132 -13.17 7.92 -2.66
CA GLY A 132 -12.25 8.77 -1.89
C GLY A 132 -11.14 8.02 -1.15
N LEU A 133 -11.30 6.71 -0.92
CA LEU A 133 -10.29 5.86 -0.28
C LEU A 133 -9.29 5.23 -1.27
N GLN A 134 -9.48 5.42 -2.58
CA GLN A 134 -8.66 4.75 -3.58
C GLN A 134 -7.22 5.29 -3.64
N PRO A 135 -6.23 4.43 -3.96
CA PRO A 135 -4.83 4.81 -4.06
C PRO A 135 -4.52 5.99 -4.99
N PHE A 136 -5.25 6.16 -6.10
CA PHE A 136 -5.00 7.24 -7.06
C PHE A 136 -5.12 8.65 -6.48
N HIS A 137 -5.79 8.82 -5.34
CA HIS A 137 -5.84 10.09 -4.63
C HIS A 137 -4.51 10.48 -3.96
N ARG A 138 -3.60 9.53 -3.73
CA ARG A 138 -2.28 9.79 -3.11
C ARG A 138 -1.28 10.42 -4.07
N ASN A 139 -1.46 10.21 -5.38
CA ASN A 139 -0.52 10.67 -6.41
C ASN A 139 -0.70 12.14 -6.82
N VAL A 140 -1.70 12.84 -6.26
CA VAL A 140 -2.05 14.22 -6.66
C VAL A 140 -1.14 15.26 -6.00
N ARG A 141 -0.37 14.88 -4.96
CA ARG A 141 0.68 15.72 -4.37
C ARG A 141 1.90 14.88 -3.98
N PRO A 142 2.82 14.60 -4.92
CA PRO A 142 4.16 14.18 -4.57
C PRO A 142 4.89 15.43 -4.07
N GLU A 143 4.52 15.98 -2.91
CA GLU A 143 5.50 16.82 -2.23
C GLU A 143 6.72 15.92 -1.98
N PRO A 144 7.92 16.34 -2.40
CA PRO A 144 9.10 15.54 -2.16
C PRO A 144 9.19 15.33 -0.65
N ALA A 145 9.18 14.06 -0.23
CA ALA A 145 9.43 13.74 1.16
C ALA A 145 10.71 14.46 1.58
N PRO A 146 10.79 15.01 2.82
CA PRO A 146 11.92 15.84 3.26
C PRO A 146 13.31 15.21 3.04
N ILE A 147 13.37 13.89 2.89
CA ILE A 147 14.60 13.13 2.65
C ILE A 147 15.16 13.22 1.22
N GLY A 148 14.39 13.78 0.27
CA GLY A 148 14.79 13.95 -1.14
C GLY A 148 15.01 15.41 -1.57
N ALA A 149 14.70 16.38 -0.71
CA ALA A 149 14.86 17.80 -0.97
C ALA A 149 16.12 18.38 -0.31
N ALA A 150 17.20 17.60 -0.27
CA ALA A 150 18.51 18.22 -0.10
C ALA A 150 18.70 19.13 -1.30
N ASP A 151 18.67 20.43 -1.03
CA ASP A 151 19.02 21.52 -1.94
C ASP A 151 20.37 21.15 -2.56
N VAL A 152 20.36 20.50 -3.73
CA VAL A 152 21.58 20.24 -4.49
C VAL A 152 21.94 21.61 -5.03
N PRO A 153 23.00 22.28 -4.52
CA PRO A 153 23.43 23.53 -5.11
C PRO A 153 23.67 23.27 -6.60
N ASP A 154 23.15 24.16 -7.44
CA ASP A 154 23.28 24.14 -8.89
C ASP A 154 24.78 24.21 -9.24
N GLU A 155 25.47 23.06 -9.22
CA GLU A 155 26.86 22.97 -9.64
C GLU A 155 26.90 23.38 -11.11
N PRO A 156 27.79 24.31 -11.49
CA PRO A 156 27.95 24.68 -12.89
C PRO A 156 28.25 23.41 -13.69
N ARG A 157 27.31 23.03 -14.56
CA ARG A 157 27.47 21.93 -15.51
C ARG A 157 28.76 22.13 -16.31
N GLU A 158 29.84 21.47 -15.89
CA GLU A 158 30.98 21.26 -16.77
C GLU A 158 30.48 20.51 -17.99
N ALA A 159 30.80 21.04 -19.17
CA ALA A 159 30.40 20.46 -20.44
C ALA A 159 30.90 19.01 -20.52
N PRO A 160 30.06 18.05 -20.96
CA PRO A 160 30.43 16.64 -20.97
C PRO A 160 31.64 16.40 -21.89
N ASP A 161 32.74 15.93 -21.30
CA ASP A 161 33.86 15.37 -22.05
C ASP A 161 33.40 14.06 -22.70
N ALA A 162 33.54 14.00 -24.01
CA ALA A 162 33.01 12.95 -24.87
C ALA A 162 33.91 11.72 -24.83
N ARG A 163 33.85 10.92 -23.75
CA ARG A 163 34.42 9.56 -23.72
C ARG A 163 33.56 8.57 -22.92
N ASP A 164 32.79 7.80 -23.69
CA ASP A 164 32.59 6.33 -23.62
C ASP A 164 32.69 5.61 -22.26
N HIS A 165 31.58 4.95 -21.83
CA HIS A 165 31.45 3.48 -21.69
C HIS A 165 30.23 3.05 -20.85
N GLY A 166 29.53 2.02 -21.33
CA GLY A 166 29.00 0.92 -20.50
C GLY A 166 27.59 1.08 -19.91
N GLY A 167 26.59 0.57 -20.62
CA GLY A 167 25.21 0.44 -20.13
C GLY A 167 25.06 -0.59 -19.02
N ALA A 168 24.41 -0.19 -17.92
CA ALA A 168 23.93 -1.08 -16.86
C ALA A 168 22.40 -1.06 -16.85
N ALA A 169 21.79 -2.24 -16.94
CA ALA A 169 20.35 -2.45 -16.97
C ALA A 169 19.72 -2.19 -15.59
N SER A 170 18.77 -1.26 -15.53
CA SER A 170 17.94 -1.02 -14.35
C SER A 170 16.80 -2.05 -14.32
N THR A 171 16.77 -2.89 -13.29
CA THR A 171 15.72 -3.89 -13.10
C THR A 171 14.60 -3.29 -12.26
N THR A 172 13.49 -2.95 -12.92
CA THR A 172 12.25 -2.55 -12.24
C THR A 172 11.48 -3.80 -11.83
N VAL A 173 11.29 -4.01 -10.53
CA VAL A 173 10.45 -5.09 -9.99
C VAL A 173 9.01 -4.57 -9.89
N ALA A 174 8.13 -5.03 -10.78
CA ALA A 174 6.69 -4.78 -10.69
C ALA A 174 6.03 -5.85 -9.80
N PHE A 175 5.43 -5.43 -8.69
CA PHE A 175 4.58 -6.29 -7.87
C PHE A 175 3.17 -6.32 -8.46
N ILE A 176 2.79 -7.46 -9.06
CA ILE A 176 1.42 -7.73 -9.50
C ILE A 176 0.72 -8.49 -8.36
N LEU A 177 -0.09 -7.80 -7.57
CA LEU A 177 -1.01 -8.44 -6.63
C LEU A 177 -2.20 -8.99 -7.43
N GLY A 178 -2.17 -10.29 -7.73
CA GLY A 178 -3.25 -10.99 -8.41
C GLY A 178 -4.49 -11.13 -7.52
N SER A 179 -5.65 -10.67 -8.02
CA SER A 179 -6.97 -10.95 -7.46
C SER A 179 -7.20 -12.45 -7.32
N SER A 180 -7.04 -12.98 -6.11
CA SER A 180 -7.48 -14.32 -5.75
C SER A 180 -8.68 -14.17 -4.84
N ALA A 181 -9.81 -14.74 -5.25
CA ALA A 181 -11.03 -14.83 -4.47
C ALA A 181 -10.77 -15.63 -3.20
N TRP A 182 -10.66 -14.95 -2.06
CA TRP A 182 -10.65 -15.57 -0.74
C TRP A 182 -12.08 -15.63 -0.21
N PHE A 183 -12.72 -16.79 -0.41
CA PHE A 183 -13.93 -17.16 0.29
C PHE A 183 -13.58 -17.46 1.75
N PHE A 184 -13.88 -16.53 2.68
CA PHE A 184 -13.95 -16.85 4.10
C PHE A 184 -15.37 -17.26 4.46
N ALA A 185 -15.54 -18.56 4.71
CA ALA A 185 -16.69 -19.11 5.42
C ALA A 185 -16.54 -18.77 6.92
N PHE A 186 -16.95 -17.57 7.33
CA PHE A 186 -17.24 -17.30 8.74
C PHE A 186 -18.70 -17.67 8.98
N GLY A 187 -18.92 -18.87 9.53
CA GLY A 187 -20.23 -19.26 10.04
C GLY A 187 -20.58 -18.40 11.25
N MET A 188 -21.36 -17.34 11.04
CA MET A 188 -22.15 -16.76 12.12
C MET A 188 -23.33 -17.71 12.38
N GLY A 189 -23.25 -18.47 13.47
CA GLY A 189 -24.43 -19.07 14.07
C GLY A 189 -25.35 -17.97 14.64
N PRO A 190 -26.68 -18.15 14.63
CA PRO A 190 -27.60 -17.16 15.17
C PRO A 190 -27.43 -17.06 16.69
N CYS A 191 -27.17 -15.85 17.17
CA CYS A 191 -27.45 -15.45 18.56
C CYS A 191 -28.89 -14.95 18.66
#